data_AF-A0AAD3H435-F1
#
_entry.id   AF-A0AAD3H435-F1
#
_cell.length_a   1.000
_cell.length_b   1.000
_cell.length_c   1.000
_cell.angle_alpha   90.00
_cell.angle_beta   90.00
_cell.angle_gamma   90.00
#
_symmetry.space_group_name_H-M   'P 1'
#
loop_
_entity.id
_entity.type
_entity.pdbx_description
1 polymer ?
#
loop_
_entity_poly.entity_id
_entity_poly.type
_entity_poly.pdbx_seq_one_letter_code
_entity_poly.pdbx_strand_id
1 'polypeptide(L)'
;MTENTVNLLGLNAQVSSSSLAPKVKKSNASTGGGESYTLTVTAETWRFYAYLAFWSMCLFAITLTKLIVAPILAKGPTDGSSCGPYNRNDPDFGVFYGKGFDITTQSHLVQLFGFGNICTNWDYTPSRELTSIVYPLFEYSLLVYLVFDFMATALAYKRGELEPWFWKLSKVLFPLNILLCSQFRQIFVNIAYENVRGHTAGFLGLQIALIIVALQNVWFIYDTNTAYKQLGSTDEARLKNTRMLALAYIIGDLIICSFKITATIYVVSEGHGAPWTLKPSFLPGKCVGQVVDIIWMIFNALIPLFVSNFRSKNEVPLKIVISQDAAPYIEATAAGENAPLTGGTA
;
A
#
# COMPACT_ATOMS: atom_id res chain seq x y z
N MET A 1 -2.61 4.47 34.97
CA MET A 1 -3.10 3.86 33.71
C MET A 1 -4.36 4.62 33.33
N THR A 2 -4.35 5.34 32.23
CA THR A 2 -5.53 6.01 31.69
C THR A 2 -6.07 5.16 30.54
N GLU A 3 -7.25 4.60 30.74
CA GLU A 3 -7.97 3.83 29.72
C GLU A 3 -8.62 4.80 28.74
N ASN A 4 -8.23 4.71 27.46
CA ASN A 4 -8.79 5.55 26.41
C ASN A 4 -9.68 4.70 25.51
N THR A 5 -10.99 4.82 25.66
CA THR A 5 -11.99 4.20 24.78
C THR A 5 -12.06 4.96 23.45
N VAL A 6 -12.13 4.24 22.32
CA VAL A 6 -12.40 4.82 21.00
C VAL A 6 -13.73 4.24 20.52
N ASN A 7 -14.75 5.10 20.39
CA ASN A 7 -16.03 4.71 19.80
C ASN A 7 -15.96 5.00 18.29
N LEU A 8 -15.84 3.95 17.49
CA LEU A 8 -15.89 4.00 16.03
C LEU A 8 -17.20 3.32 15.62
N LEU A 9 -18.15 4.09 15.08
CA LEU A 9 -19.41 3.59 14.49
C LEU A 9 -20.31 2.78 15.46
N GLY A 10 -20.32 3.09 16.76
CA GLY A 10 -21.17 2.40 17.75
C GLY A 10 -20.56 1.11 18.31
N LEU A 11 -19.32 0.76 17.92
CA LEU A 11 -18.54 -0.30 18.54
C LEU A 11 -17.61 0.30 19.60
N ASN A 12 -17.78 -0.14 20.85
CA ASN A 12 -16.86 0.19 21.94
C ASN A 12 -15.58 -0.66 21.81
N ALA A 13 -14.54 -0.10 21.19
CA ALA A 13 -13.23 -0.72 21.17
C ALA A 13 -12.39 -0.23 22.36
N GLN A 14 -12.08 -1.14 23.28
CA GLN A 14 -11.07 -0.91 24.32
C GLN A 14 -9.70 -1.38 23.80
N VAL A 15 -8.69 -0.50 23.85
CA VAL A 15 -7.34 -0.78 23.35
C VAL A 15 -6.32 -0.51 24.46
N SER A 16 -5.76 -1.56 25.05
CA SER A 16 -4.69 -1.47 26.07
C SER A 16 -3.37 -2.01 25.52
N SER A 17 -2.28 -1.24 25.57
CA SER A 17 -0.93 -1.74 25.24
C SER A 17 -0.23 -2.31 26.48
N SER A 18 0.07 -3.61 26.49
CA SER A 18 1.02 -4.21 27.43
C SER A 18 2.39 -4.36 26.79
N SER A 19 3.45 -4.27 27.59
CA SER A 19 4.85 -4.39 27.14
C SER A 19 5.15 -5.76 26.52
N LEU A 20 6.14 -5.72 25.61
CA LEU A 20 6.63 -6.76 24.70
C LEU A 20 6.60 -8.21 25.23
N ALA A 21 5.62 -8.99 24.77
CA ALA A 21 5.70 -10.40 24.36
C ALA A 21 4.32 -10.87 23.84
N PRO A 22 4.21 -11.60 22.71
CA PRO A 22 2.94 -12.18 22.32
C PRO A 22 2.66 -13.39 23.22
N LYS A 23 1.70 -13.24 24.14
CA LYS A 23 0.99 -14.37 24.75
C LYS A 23 -0.47 -14.18 24.41
N VAL A 24 -1.05 -15.13 23.67
CA VAL A 24 -2.50 -15.33 23.67
C VAL A 24 -2.86 -15.73 25.08
N LYS A 25 -3.30 -14.75 25.88
CA LYS A 25 -3.82 -14.97 27.22
C LYS A 25 -5.33 -14.83 27.09
N LYS A 26 -6.07 -15.94 27.30
CA LYS A 26 -7.48 -15.83 27.69
C LYS A 26 -7.49 -14.99 28.97
N SER A 27 -7.89 -13.73 28.90
CA SER A 27 -8.10 -12.94 30.11
C SER A 27 -9.45 -13.36 30.68
N ASN A 28 -9.41 -14.20 31.70
CA ASN A 28 -10.53 -14.32 32.64
C ASN A 28 -10.55 -13.03 33.46
N ALA A 29 -11.13 -11.97 32.92
CA ALA A 29 -11.54 -10.81 33.70
C ALA A 29 -13.03 -10.95 33.98
N SER A 30 -13.35 -11.61 35.10
CA SER A 30 -14.65 -11.46 35.76
C SER A 30 -14.75 -10.02 36.26
N THR A 31 -15.75 -9.25 35.85
CA THR A 31 -16.94 -8.98 36.66
C THR A 31 -17.95 -8.25 35.75
N GLY A 32 -18.76 -9.02 35.03
CA GLY A 32 -19.71 -8.55 34.02
C GLY A 32 -19.67 -9.51 32.83
N GLY A 33 -20.52 -10.53 32.85
CA GLY A 33 -20.44 -11.75 32.03
C GLY A 33 -20.73 -11.58 30.53
N GLY A 34 -19.95 -10.75 29.85
CA GLY A 34 -19.86 -10.76 28.38
C GLY A 34 -18.59 -11.48 27.93
N GLU A 35 -18.70 -12.37 26.95
CA GLU A 35 -17.51 -12.91 26.28
C GLU A 35 -16.78 -11.76 25.56
N SER A 36 -15.46 -11.65 25.78
CA SER A 36 -14.62 -10.66 25.09
C SER A 36 -13.60 -11.36 24.19
N TYR A 37 -13.55 -10.97 22.93
CA TYR A 37 -12.54 -11.41 21.97
C TYR A 37 -11.46 -10.34 21.84
N THR A 38 -10.20 -10.72 22.06
CA THR A 38 -9.04 -9.82 21.91
C THR A 38 -8.24 -10.21 20.68
N LEU A 39 -8.06 -9.25 19.76
CA LEU A 39 -7.20 -9.35 18.59
C LEU A 39 -6.00 -8.40 18.77
N THR A 40 -4.80 -8.83 18.38
CA THR A 40 -3.58 -8.03 18.46
C THR A 40 -2.96 -7.89 17.08
N VAL A 41 -2.80 -6.65 16.58
CA VAL A 41 -2.33 -6.36 15.22
C VAL A 41 -1.30 -5.23 15.24
N THR A 42 -0.16 -5.44 14.59
CA THR A 42 0.80 -4.35 14.33
C THR A 42 0.53 -3.79 12.93
N ALA A 43 0.42 -2.46 12.78
CA ALA A 43 0.20 -1.83 11.48
C ALA A 43 1.26 -2.25 10.45
N GLU A 44 2.53 -2.26 10.86
CA GLU A 44 3.66 -2.64 10.03
C GLU A 44 3.63 -4.09 9.51
N THR A 45 2.87 -4.99 10.14
CA THR A 45 2.62 -6.34 9.60
C THR A 45 1.86 -6.28 8.28
N TRP A 46 0.87 -5.37 8.18
CA TRP A 46 0.10 -5.18 6.96
C TRP A 46 0.90 -4.47 5.87
N ARG A 47 1.78 -3.53 6.25
CA ARG A 47 2.74 -2.93 5.32
C ARG A 47 3.69 -3.98 4.74
N PHE A 48 4.19 -4.88 5.59
CA PHE A 48 5.03 -6.00 5.15
C PHE A 48 4.28 -6.91 4.17
N TYR A 49 3.04 -7.31 4.49
CA TYR A 49 2.21 -8.11 3.59
C TYR A 49 1.89 -7.40 2.27
N ALA A 50 1.66 -6.09 2.30
CA ALA A 50 1.49 -5.31 1.08
C ALA A 50 2.72 -5.42 0.18
N TYR A 51 3.94 -5.18 0.69
CA TYR A 51 5.15 -5.32 -0.12
C TYR A 51 5.39 -6.75 -0.60
N LEU A 52 5.14 -7.76 0.24
CA LEU A 52 5.24 -9.15 -0.18
C LEU A 52 4.27 -9.46 -1.33
N ALA A 53 3.02 -9.04 -1.21
CA ALA A 53 2.00 -9.19 -2.25
C ALA A 53 2.37 -8.44 -3.53
N PHE A 54 2.93 -7.23 -3.43
CA PHE A 54 3.41 -6.45 -4.57
C PHE A 54 4.51 -7.20 -5.34
N TRP A 55 5.52 -7.73 -4.64
CA TRP A 55 6.60 -8.48 -5.28
C TRP A 55 6.13 -9.83 -5.84
N SER A 56 5.23 -10.53 -5.15
CA SER A 56 4.57 -11.74 -5.65
C SER A 56 3.77 -11.46 -6.92
N MET A 57 3.02 -10.36 -6.95
CA MET A 57 2.30 -9.92 -8.15
C MET A 57 3.27 -9.59 -9.30
N CYS A 58 4.38 -8.90 -9.04
CA CYS A 58 5.39 -8.62 -10.05
C CYS A 58 5.98 -9.91 -10.64
N LEU A 59 6.35 -10.86 -9.79
CA LEU A 59 6.89 -12.15 -10.23
C LEU A 59 5.86 -12.93 -11.07
N PHE A 60 4.61 -12.93 -10.63
CA PHE A 60 3.50 -13.57 -11.34
C PHE A 60 3.32 -12.98 -12.74
N ALA A 61 3.24 -11.66 -12.86
CA ALA A 61 3.09 -10.96 -14.13
C ALA A 61 4.28 -11.15 -15.08
N ILE A 62 5.52 -11.11 -14.55
CA ILE A 62 6.73 -11.42 -15.33
C ILE A 62 6.66 -12.85 -15.88
N THR A 63 6.21 -13.80 -15.06
CA THR A 63 6.10 -15.21 -15.44
C THR A 63 5.05 -15.39 -16.55
N LEU A 64 3.84 -14.84 -16.37
CA LEU A 64 2.79 -14.86 -17.39
C LEU A 64 3.25 -14.19 -18.69
N THR A 65 3.96 -13.08 -18.57
CA THR A 65 4.45 -12.36 -19.74
C THR A 65 5.45 -13.18 -20.52
N LYS A 66 6.45 -13.75 -19.84
CA LYS A 66 7.49 -14.55 -20.50
C LYS A 66 6.94 -15.84 -21.11
N LEU A 67 6.05 -16.53 -20.40
CA LEU A 67 5.60 -17.86 -20.81
C LEU A 67 4.41 -17.83 -21.78
N ILE A 68 3.57 -16.79 -21.72
CA ILE A 68 2.30 -16.75 -22.45
C ILE A 68 2.24 -15.53 -23.38
N VAL A 69 2.36 -14.31 -22.84
CA VAL A 69 2.11 -13.08 -23.60
C VAL A 69 3.15 -12.86 -24.69
N ALA A 70 4.45 -12.95 -24.36
CA ALA A 70 5.52 -12.66 -25.30
C ALA A 70 5.46 -13.58 -26.54
N PRO A 71 5.25 -14.92 -26.40
CA PRO A 71 5.01 -15.78 -27.56
C PRO A 71 3.77 -15.40 -28.38
N ILE A 72 2.68 -14.96 -27.74
CA ILE A 72 1.45 -14.55 -28.44
C ILE A 72 1.70 -13.27 -29.25
N LEU A 73 2.28 -12.25 -28.62
CA LEU A 73 2.59 -10.97 -29.28
C LEU A 73 3.59 -11.14 -30.43
N ALA A 74 4.60 -12.00 -30.27
CA ALA A 74 5.58 -12.27 -31.32
C ALA A 74 4.97 -12.98 -32.54
N LYS A 75 4.00 -13.89 -32.34
CA LYS A 75 3.28 -14.55 -33.44
C LYS A 75 2.37 -13.59 -34.20
N GLY A 76 1.81 -12.62 -33.49
CA GLY A 76 0.80 -11.72 -34.04
C GLY A 76 -0.56 -12.38 -34.22
N PRO A 77 -1.54 -11.62 -34.73
CA PRO A 77 -2.91 -12.08 -34.93
C PRO A 77 -3.00 -13.04 -36.13
N THR A 78 -3.70 -14.16 -35.95
CA THR A 78 -3.83 -15.21 -37.00
C THR A 78 -4.70 -14.79 -38.18
N ASP A 79 -5.62 -13.84 -37.95
CA ASP A 79 -6.51 -13.27 -38.95
C ASP A 79 -5.93 -12.02 -39.64
N GLY A 80 -4.71 -11.60 -39.25
CA GLY A 80 -4.09 -10.38 -39.74
C GLY A 80 -4.75 -9.09 -39.24
N SER A 81 -5.66 -9.18 -38.25
CA SER A 81 -6.34 -8.02 -37.68
C SER A 81 -5.35 -7.02 -37.07
N SER A 82 -5.54 -5.73 -37.34
CA SER A 82 -4.75 -4.66 -36.72
C SER A 82 -5.39 -4.13 -35.44
N CYS A 83 -6.25 -4.89 -34.74
CA CYS A 83 -6.92 -4.41 -33.53
C CYS A 83 -6.03 -4.50 -32.28
N GLY A 84 -6.35 -3.70 -31.26
CA GLY A 84 -5.69 -3.72 -29.95
C GLY A 84 -4.18 -3.46 -30.04
N PRO A 85 -3.32 -4.33 -29.49
CA PRO A 85 -1.88 -4.09 -29.44
C PRO A 85 -1.19 -4.13 -30.82
N TYR A 86 -1.89 -4.57 -31.87
CA TYR A 86 -1.39 -4.64 -33.26
C TYR A 86 -1.83 -3.45 -34.12
N ASN A 87 -2.50 -2.45 -33.53
CA ASN A 87 -2.92 -1.22 -34.21
C ASN A 87 -1.79 -0.19 -34.30
N ARG A 88 -0.61 -0.61 -34.74
CA ARG A 88 0.56 0.27 -34.84
C ARG A 88 1.29 0.10 -36.15
N ASN A 89 1.79 1.21 -36.66
CA ASN A 89 2.69 1.23 -37.80
C ASN A 89 3.74 2.31 -37.59
N ASP A 90 4.93 1.86 -37.20
CA ASP A 90 6.11 2.69 -36.99
C ASP A 90 7.31 1.90 -37.56
N PRO A 91 7.62 2.12 -38.86
CA PRO A 91 8.70 1.42 -39.54
C PRO A 91 10.07 1.65 -38.89
N ASP A 92 10.31 2.83 -38.32
CA ASP A 92 11.57 3.17 -37.65
C ASP A 92 11.75 2.37 -36.35
N PHE A 93 10.64 1.95 -35.74
CA PHE A 93 10.59 1.08 -34.57
C PHE A 93 10.38 -0.41 -34.92
N GLY A 94 10.29 -0.73 -36.22
CA GLY A 94 10.14 -2.09 -36.73
C GLY A 94 8.79 -2.75 -36.45
N VAL A 95 7.73 -1.95 -36.23
CA VAL A 95 6.36 -2.45 -35.96
C VAL A 95 5.42 -2.08 -37.11
N PHE A 96 4.57 -3.02 -37.51
CA PHE A 96 3.69 -2.89 -38.67
C PHE A 96 2.27 -3.35 -38.34
N TYR A 97 1.27 -2.81 -39.04
CA TYR A 97 -0.13 -3.15 -38.80
C TYR A 97 -0.38 -4.65 -38.92
N GLY A 98 -1.06 -5.22 -37.91
CA GLY A 98 -1.45 -6.63 -37.89
C GLY A 98 -0.26 -7.60 -37.85
N LYS A 99 0.95 -7.13 -37.52
CA LYS A 99 2.14 -7.98 -37.35
C LYS A 99 2.49 -8.14 -35.88
N GLY A 100 3.02 -9.32 -35.55
CA GLY A 100 3.60 -9.57 -34.24
C GLY A 100 4.84 -8.72 -33.99
N PHE A 101 5.19 -8.56 -32.71
CA PHE A 101 6.33 -7.77 -32.26
C PHE A 101 6.95 -8.35 -31.00
N ASP A 102 8.24 -8.07 -30.78
CA ASP A 102 8.93 -8.47 -29.55
C ASP A 102 8.59 -7.49 -28.42
N ILE A 103 7.95 -7.98 -27.36
CA ILE A 103 7.57 -7.14 -26.21
C ILE A 103 8.78 -6.48 -25.52
N THR A 104 9.96 -7.09 -25.57
CA THR A 104 11.14 -6.61 -24.85
C THR A 104 11.79 -5.40 -25.53
N THR A 105 11.71 -5.33 -26.85
CA THR A 105 12.34 -4.30 -27.66
C THR A 105 11.34 -3.37 -28.35
N GLN A 106 10.11 -3.85 -28.58
CA GLN A 106 9.11 -3.19 -29.42
C GLN A 106 7.76 -2.96 -28.74
N SER A 107 7.67 -3.11 -27.41
CA SER A 107 6.44 -2.77 -26.69
C SER A 107 6.11 -1.27 -26.75
N HIS A 108 4.85 -0.94 -26.54
CA HIS A 108 4.37 0.44 -26.51
C HIS A 108 5.10 1.30 -25.48
N LEU A 109 5.42 0.74 -24.31
CA LEU A 109 6.17 1.48 -23.29
C LEU A 109 7.64 1.68 -23.68
N VAL A 110 8.27 0.71 -24.36
CA VAL A 110 9.63 0.93 -24.90
C VAL A 110 9.62 2.03 -25.96
N GLN A 111 8.60 2.07 -26.81
CA GLN A 111 8.44 3.13 -27.81
C GLN A 111 8.27 4.51 -27.15
N LEU A 112 7.44 4.60 -26.11
CA LEU A 112 7.12 5.87 -25.45
C LEU A 112 8.19 6.35 -24.47
N PHE A 113 8.89 5.43 -23.80
CA PHE A 113 9.82 5.74 -22.71
C PHE A 113 11.28 5.36 -23.02
N GLY A 114 11.56 4.72 -24.15
CA GLY A 114 12.89 4.20 -24.49
C GLY A 114 13.31 2.97 -23.67
N PHE A 115 12.49 2.50 -22.73
CA PHE A 115 12.72 1.29 -21.95
C PHE A 115 11.41 0.68 -21.47
N GLY A 116 11.42 -0.64 -21.23
CA GLY A 116 10.31 -1.35 -20.60
C GLY A 116 10.38 -1.18 -19.09
N ASN A 117 9.39 -0.50 -18.49
CA ASN A 117 9.21 -0.51 -17.04
C ASN A 117 8.46 -1.79 -16.61
N ILE A 118 8.23 -1.93 -15.30
CA ILE A 118 7.57 -3.13 -14.76
C ILE A 118 6.16 -3.37 -15.34
N CYS A 119 5.44 -2.30 -15.71
CA CYS A 119 4.08 -2.38 -16.25
C CYS A 119 4.00 -3.13 -17.58
N THR A 120 5.09 -3.15 -18.35
CA THR A 120 5.20 -3.95 -19.59
C THR A 120 4.80 -5.41 -19.38
N ASN A 121 4.96 -5.94 -18.15
CA ASN A 121 4.62 -7.32 -17.80
C ASN A 121 3.13 -7.55 -17.47
N TRP A 122 2.29 -6.51 -17.45
CA TRP A 122 0.85 -6.64 -17.21
C TRP A 122 0.01 -5.67 -18.05
N ASP A 123 0.57 -5.12 -19.12
CA ASP A 123 -0.18 -4.24 -20.04
C ASP A 123 -0.98 -5.01 -21.10
N TYR A 124 -0.62 -6.27 -21.36
CA TYR A 124 -1.17 -7.09 -22.43
C TYR A 124 -1.93 -8.31 -21.90
N THR A 125 -2.97 -8.70 -22.63
CA THR A 125 -3.78 -9.89 -22.35
C THR A 125 -2.98 -11.18 -22.60
N PRO A 126 -3.14 -12.23 -21.77
CA PRO A 126 -3.99 -12.32 -20.58
C PRO A 126 -3.30 -11.88 -19.27
N SER A 127 -2.04 -11.41 -19.32
CA SER A 127 -1.29 -11.07 -18.10
C SER A 127 -1.97 -9.94 -17.33
N ARG A 128 -2.50 -8.93 -18.02
CA ARG A 128 -3.24 -7.83 -17.42
C ARG A 128 -4.40 -8.31 -16.55
N GLU A 129 -5.29 -9.11 -17.14
CA GLU A 129 -6.51 -9.58 -16.48
C GLU A 129 -6.17 -10.48 -15.29
N LEU A 130 -5.24 -11.41 -15.47
CA LEU A 130 -4.82 -12.31 -14.40
C LEU A 130 -4.09 -11.57 -13.27
N THR A 131 -3.23 -10.61 -13.59
CA THR A 131 -2.54 -9.79 -12.59
C THR A 131 -3.53 -8.90 -11.83
N SER A 132 -4.56 -8.38 -12.51
CA SER A 132 -5.61 -7.58 -11.88
C SER A 132 -6.44 -8.36 -10.85
N ILE A 133 -6.53 -9.68 -10.97
CA ILE A 133 -7.19 -10.56 -9.97
C ILE A 133 -6.34 -10.68 -8.70
N VAL A 134 -5.01 -10.68 -8.83
CA VAL A 134 -4.07 -10.83 -7.71
C VAL A 134 -3.77 -9.49 -7.04
N TYR A 135 -3.81 -8.40 -7.79
CA TYR A 135 -3.54 -7.04 -7.32
C TYR A 135 -4.26 -6.61 -6.02
N PRO A 136 -5.55 -6.95 -5.78
CA PRO A 136 -6.25 -6.62 -4.55
C PRO A 136 -5.54 -7.08 -3.27
N LEU A 137 -4.72 -8.14 -3.32
CA LEU A 137 -3.92 -8.57 -2.17
C LEU A 137 -2.92 -7.50 -1.74
N PHE A 138 -2.30 -6.82 -2.71
CA PHE A 138 -1.41 -5.69 -2.43
C PHE A 138 -2.20 -4.46 -2.00
N GLU A 139 -3.20 -4.07 -2.80
CA GLU A 139 -3.96 -2.84 -2.60
C GLU A 139 -4.67 -2.83 -1.23
N TYR A 140 -5.43 -3.87 -0.91
CA TYR A 140 -6.16 -3.93 0.34
C TYR A 140 -5.24 -4.06 1.55
N SER A 141 -4.12 -4.79 1.43
CA SER A 141 -3.14 -4.83 2.52
C SER A 141 -2.55 -3.45 2.80
N LEU A 142 -2.26 -2.67 1.75
CA LEU A 142 -1.75 -1.31 1.89
C LEU A 142 -2.81 -0.37 2.50
N LEU A 143 -4.07 -0.47 2.06
CA LEU A 143 -5.16 0.33 2.62
C LEU A 143 -5.44 0.00 4.09
N VAL A 144 -5.43 -1.29 4.46
CA VAL A 144 -5.55 -1.73 5.86
C VAL A 144 -4.39 -1.21 6.70
N TYR A 145 -3.17 -1.23 6.16
CA TYR A 145 -2.02 -0.59 6.81
C TYR A 145 -2.29 0.89 7.09
N LEU A 146 -2.72 1.67 6.10
CA LEU A 146 -2.99 3.11 6.29
C LEU A 146 -4.04 3.39 7.38
N VAL A 147 -5.07 2.54 7.47
CA VAL A 147 -6.08 2.64 8.53
C VAL A 147 -5.46 2.36 9.90
N PHE A 148 -4.70 1.27 10.06
CA PHE A 148 -4.07 0.95 11.34
C PHE A 148 -2.97 1.92 11.74
N ASP A 149 -2.22 2.46 10.78
CA ASP A 149 -1.21 3.50 11.01
C ASP A 149 -1.87 4.80 11.52
N PHE A 150 -3.00 5.20 10.93
CA PHE A 150 -3.79 6.33 11.42
C PHE A 150 -4.35 6.08 12.83
N MET A 151 -4.85 4.87 13.12
CA MET A 151 -5.31 4.51 14.47
C MET A 151 -4.18 4.55 15.49
N ALA A 152 -3.00 4.02 15.15
CA ALA A 152 -1.82 4.06 16.00
C ALA A 152 -1.40 5.50 16.31
N THR A 153 -1.41 6.37 15.28
CA THR A 153 -1.16 7.81 15.40
C THR A 153 -2.18 8.48 16.32
N ALA A 154 -3.47 8.20 16.14
CA ALA A 154 -4.53 8.77 16.98
C ALA A 154 -4.36 8.38 18.46
N LEU A 155 -3.99 7.14 18.74
CA LEU A 155 -3.74 6.66 20.10
C LEU A 155 -2.49 7.30 20.71
N ALA A 156 -1.40 7.46 19.94
CA ALA A 156 -0.20 8.15 20.40
C ALA A 156 -0.49 9.62 20.76
N TYR A 157 -1.30 10.31 19.94
CA TYR A 157 -1.77 11.66 20.28
C TYR A 157 -2.56 11.69 21.58
N LYS A 158 -3.51 10.75 21.77
CA LYS A 158 -4.28 10.65 23.02
C LYS A 158 -3.42 10.33 24.25
N ARG A 159 -2.24 9.73 24.07
CA ARG A 159 -1.26 9.49 25.14
C ARG A 159 -0.35 10.69 25.42
N GLY A 160 -0.44 11.75 24.62
CA GLY A 160 0.44 12.92 24.73
C GLY A 160 1.84 12.68 24.14
N GLU A 161 1.99 11.69 23.27
CA GLU A 161 3.28 11.37 22.61
C GLU A 161 3.50 12.16 21.32
N LEU A 162 2.47 12.84 20.80
CA LEU A 162 2.50 13.57 19.54
C LEU A 162 2.07 15.01 19.70
N GLU A 163 2.67 15.88 18.91
CA GLU A 163 2.32 17.29 18.86
C GLU A 163 0.91 17.52 18.26
N PRO A 164 0.12 18.49 18.75
CA PRO A 164 -1.25 18.73 18.25
C PRO A 164 -1.34 19.08 16.76
N TRP A 165 -0.31 19.75 16.22
CA TRP A 165 -0.29 20.12 14.81
C TRP A 165 -0.09 18.88 13.91
N PHE A 166 0.74 17.92 14.35
CA PHE A 166 0.99 16.69 13.60
C PHE A 166 -0.27 15.81 13.53
N TRP A 167 -1.05 15.77 14.62
CA TRP A 167 -2.36 15.13 14.61
C TRP A 167 -3.35 15.81 13.65
N LYS A 168 -3.41 17.15 13.65
CA LYS A 168 -4.24 17.90 12.68
C LYS A 168 -3.86 17.59 11.24
N LEU A 169 -2.56 17.57 10.95
CA LEU A 169 -2.03 17.22 9.63
C LEU A 169 -2.40 15.78 9.24
N SER A 170 -2.23 14.82 10.15
CA SER A 170 -2.55 13.41 9.90
C SER A 170 -4.02 13.17 9.55
N LYS A 171 -4.95 13.92 10.15
CA LYS A 171 -6.39 13.86 9.79
C LYS A 171 -6.68 14.31 8.36
N VAL A 172 -5.87 15.22 7.81
CA VAL A 172 -6.02 15.70 6.42
C VAL A 172 -5.34 14.75 5.45
N LEU A 173 -4.13 14.29 5.79
CA LEU A 173 -3.34 13.40 4.93
C LEU A 173 -3.91 11.99 4.84
N PHE A 174 -4.57 11.49 5.90
CA PHE A 174 -5.17 10.15 5.90
C PHE A 174 -6.17 9.92 4.74
N PRO A 175 -7.26 10.69 4.59
CA PRO A 175 -8.20 10.49 3.48
C PRO A 175 -7.53 10.72 2.11
N LEU A 176 -6.56 11.63 2.03
CA LEU A 176 -5.79 11.86 0.81
C LEU A 176 -4.97 10.62 0.43
N ASN A 177 -4.27 9.99 1.38
CA ASN A 177 -3.50 8.77 1.14
C ASN A 177 -4.39 7.60 0.72
N ILE A 178 -5.58 7.45 1.33
CA ILE A 178 -6.55 6.42 0.92
C ILE A 178 -6.97 6.64 -0.54
N LEU A 179 -7.33 7.88 -0.90
CA LEU A 179 -7.71 8.22 -2.27
C LEU A 179 -6.55 7.93 -3.24
N LEU A 180 -5.36 8.48 -2.99
CA LEU A 180 -4.20 8.34 -3.86
C LEU A 180 -3.74 6.90 -4.03
N CYS A 181 -3.72 6.10 -2.97
CA CYS A 181 -3.37 4.68 -3.05
C CYS A 181 -4.43 3.88 -3.83
N SER A 182 -5.72 4.13 -3.62
CA SER A 182 -6.79 3.43 -4.35
C SER A 182 -6.78 3.72 -5.86
N GLN A 183 -6.35 4.91 -6.26
CA GLN A 183 -6.22 5.26 -7.68
C GLN A 183 -5.10 4.48 -8.39
N PHE A 184 -4.21 3.79 -7.68
CA PHE A 184 -3.19 2.98 -8.33
C PHE A 184 -3.80 1.85 -9.18
N ARG A 185 -5.02 1.41 -8.88
CA ARG A 185 -5.77 0.43 -9.68
C ARG A 185 -5.98 0.86 -11.14
N GLN A 186 -5.90 2.16 -11.43
CA GLN A 186 -6.05 2.70 -12.78
C GLN A 186 -5.06 2.09 -13.80
N ILE A 187 -3.96 1.49 -13.35
CA ILE A 187 -3.01 0.77 -14.24
C ILE A 187 -3.65 -0.42 -14.96
N PHE A 188 -4.71 -1.03 -14.39
CA PHE A 188 -5.44 -2.13 -15.02
C PHE A 188 -6.69 -1.67 -15.77
N VAL A 189 -7.20 -0.49 -15.44
CA VAL A 189 -8.40 0.10 -16.05
C VAL A 189 -8.02 0.81 -17.35
N ASN A 190 -6.98 1.65 -17.31
CA ASN A 190 -6.48 2.36 -18.48
C ASN A 190 -5.40 1.51 -19.13
N ILE A 191 -5.67 1.10 -20.36
CA ILE A 191 -4.74 0.33 -21.17
C ILE A 191 -3.59 1.24 -21.57
N ALA A 192 -2.35 0.87 -21.21
CA ALA A 192 -1.18 1.73 -21.36
C ALA A 192 -0.98 2.22 -22.81
N TYR A 193 -1.29 1.38 -23.79
CA TYR A 193 -1.16 1.73 -25.20
C TYR A 193 -2.35 2.47 -25.82
N GLU A 194 -3.46 2.60 -25.10
CA GLU A 194 -4.62 3.39 -25.54
C GLU A 194 -4.66 4.74 -24.83
N ASN A 195 -4.35 4.74 -23.52
CA ASN A 195 -4.37 5.92 -22.68
C ASN A 195 -3.22 5.87 -21.66
N VAL A 196 -1.99 6.07 -22.15
CA VAL A 196 -0.78 6.10 -21.29
C VAL A 196 -0.87 7.16 -20.19
N ARG A 197 -1.56 8.28 -20.45
CA ARG A 197 -1.74 9.36 -19.46
C ARG A 197 -2.56 8.88 -18.27
N GLY A 198 -3.75 8.30 -18.53
CA GLY A 198 -4.62 7.74 -17.49
C GLY A 198 -3.98 6.55 -16.78
N HIS A 199 -3.30 5.68 -17.52
CA HIS A 199 -2.53 4.56 -16.96
C HIS A 199 -1.47 5.04 -15.97
N THR A 200 -0.73 6.09 -16.33
CA THR A 200 0.37 6.62 -15.51
C THR A 200 -0.12 7.49 -14.35
N ALA A 201 -1.28 8.12 -14.46
CA ALA A 201 -1.84 8.99 -13.42
C ALA A 201 -2.11 8.23 -12.10
N GLY A 202 -2.59 6.98 -12.17
CA GLY A 202 -2.75 6.13 -10.98
C GLY A 202 -1.42 5.88 -10.26
N PHE A 203 -0.34 5.65 -11.02
CA PHE A 203 0.99 5.47 -10.45
C PHE A 203 1.57 6.75 -9.85
N LEU A 204 1.30 7.92 -10.45
CA LEU A 204 1.64 9.22 -9.85
C LEU A 204 0.97 9.39 -8.48
N GLY A 205 -0.30 9.00 -8.36
CA GLY A 205 -1.02 9.01 -7.09
C GLY A 205 -0.31 8.17 -6.03
N LEU A 206 0.06 6.94 -6.37
CA LEU A 206 0.82 6.06 -5.48
C LEU A 206 2.15 6.68 -5.05
N GLN A 207 2.93 7.25 -5.98
CA GLN A 207 4.21 7.89 -5.67
C GLN A 207 4.06 8.98 -4.61
N ILE A 208 3.05 9.85 -4.78
CA ILE A 208 2.77 10.93 -3.83
C ILE A 208 2.37 10.36 -2.47
N ALA A 209 1.48 9.35 -2.45
CA ALA A 209 1.05 8.72 -1.21
C ALA A 209 2.21 8.06 -0.44
N LEU A 210 3.12 7.36 -1.13
CA LEU A 210 4.27 6.72 -0.50
C LEU A 210 5.21 7.73 0.17
N ILE A 211 5.45 8.89 -0.47
CA ILE A 211 6.28 9.96 0.11
C ILE A 211 5.59 10.56 1.34
N ILE A 212 4.28 10.83 1.26
CA ILE A 212 3.51 11.35 2.39
C ILE A 212 3.60 10.38 3.58
N VAL A 213 3.41 9.08 3.34
CA VAL A 213 3.54 8.02 4.34
C VAL A 213 4.96 7.95 4.90
N ALA A 214 5.99 8.08 4.06
CA ALA A 214 7.38 8.09 4.51
C ALA A 214 7.67 9.30 5.42
N LEU A 215 7.22 10.49 5.03
CA LEU A 215 7.33 11.71 5.83
C LEU A 215 6.62 11.56 7.18
N GLN A 216 5.37 11.08 7.19
CA GLN A 216 4.62 10.87 8.42
C GLN A 216 5.30 9.86 9.34
N ASN A 217 5.82 8.75 8.81
CA ASN A 217 6.55 7.75 9.59
C ASN A 217 7.83 8.29 10.22
N VAL A 218 8.62 9.06 9.45
CA VAL A 218 9.85 9.68 9.99
C VAL A 218 9.48 10.71 11.05
N TRP A 219 8.47 11.53 10.81
CA TRP A 219 8.04 12.52 11.80
C TRP A 219 7.55 11.86 13.10
N PHE A 220 6.76 10.79 12.98
CA PHE A 220 6.29 10.00 14.11
C PHE A 220 7.45 9.46 14.96
N ILE A 221 8.54 8.98 14.34
CA ILE A 221 9.75 8.53 15.06
C ILE A 221 10.37 9.68 15.86
N TYR A 222 10.39 10.89 15.31
CA TYR A 222 10.95 12.06 15.98
C TYR A 222 10.10 12.49 17.17
N ASP A 223 8.78 12.63 17.00
CA ASP A 223 7.86 13.07 18.07
C ASP A 223 7.81 12.02 19.20
N THR A 224 7.68 10.74 18.86
CA THR A 224 7.53 9.67 19.87
C THR A 224 8.85 9.22 20.51
N ASN A 225 9.99 9.77 20.09
CA ASN A 225 11.33 9.31 20.49
C ASN A 225 11.52 7.80 20.31
N THR A 226 10.99 7.23 19.23
CA THR A 226 11.10 5.79 18.96
C THR A 226 12.57 5.40 18.81
N ALA A 227 12.99 4.36 19.54
CA ALA A 227 14.37 3.86 19.56
C ALA A 227 14.39 2.34 19.43
N TYR A 228 15.06 1.81 18.40
CA TYR A 228 15.13 0.37 18.17
C TYR A 228 16.38 -0.25 18.80
N LYS A 229 16.19 -1.35 19.54
CA LYS A 229 17.25 -2.01 20.33
C LYS A 229 18.43 -2.50 19.50
N GLN A 230 18.19 -2.88 18.25
CA GLN A 230 19.18 -3.43 17.33
C GLN A 230 20.11 -2.36 16.76
N LEU A 231 19.78 -1.07 16.94
CA LEU A 231 20.55 0.05 16.38
C LEU A 231 21.50 0.69 17.40
N GLY A 232 21.73 0.09 18.58
CA GLY A 232 22.69 0.61 19.54
C GLY A 232 22.76 -0.17 20.85
N SER A 233 23.90 -0.07 21.55
CA SER A 233 24.11 -0.70 22.85
C SER A 233 23.47 0.08 24.00
N THR A 234 23.43 1.42 23.92
CA THR A 234 22.82 2.33 24.92
C THR A 234 21.53 2.97 24.38
N ASP A 235 20.67 3.44 25.27
CA ASP A 235 19.39 4.08 24.86
C ASP A 235 19.62 5.36 24.05
N GLU A 236 20.62 6.16 24.42
CA GLU A 236 21.02 7.35 23.67
C GLU A 236 21.50 6.98 22.26
N ALA A 237 22.36 5.95 22.13
CA ALA A 237 22.84 5.49 20.84
C ALA A 237 21.70 4.93 19.97
N ARG A 238 20.77 4.17 20.56
CA ARG A 238 19.59 3.62 19.85
C ARG A 238 18.72 4.73 19.27
N LEU A 239 18.42 5.76 20.08
CA LEU A 239 17.60 6.89 19.64
C LEU A 239 18.31 7.68 18.53
N LYS A 240 19.59 8.02 18.74
CA LYS A 240 20.40 8.75 17.76
C LYS A 240 20.49 8.02 16.43
N ASN A 241 20.82 6.73 16.46
CA ASN A 241 20.99 5.93 15.24
C ASN A 241 19.65 5.69 14.52
N THR A 242 18.55 5.48 15.25
CA THR A 242 17.21 5.37 14.67
C THR A 242 16.83 6.65 13.92
N ARG A 243 17.01 7.82 14.54
CA ARG A 243 16.73 9.13 13.92
C ARG A 243 17.63 9.41 12.72
N MET A 244 18.94 9.14 12.84
CA MET A 244 19.87 9.33 11.73
C MET A 244 19.52 8.45 10.53
N LEU A 245 19.16 7.19 10.75
CA LEU A 245 18.77 6.29 9.67
C LEU A 245 17.45 6.73 9.01
N ALA A 246 16.47 7.13 9.81
CA ALA A 246 15.20 7.67 9.31
C ALA A 246 15.41 8.94 8.48
N LEU A 247 16.27 9.86 8.96
CA LEU A 247 16.61 11.09 8.26
C LEU A 247 17.38 10.83 6.97
N ALA A 248 18.37 9.94 7.00
CA ALA A 248 19.13 9.57 5.81
C ALA A 248 18.23 8.93 4.75
N TYR A 249 17.30 8.05 5.16
CA TYR A 249 16.32 7.45 4.28
C TYR A 249 15.41 8.51 3.62
N ILE A 250 14.79 9.40 4.40
CA ILE A 250 13.85 10.37 3.84
C ILE A 250 14.53 11.40 2.94
N ILE A 251 15.76 11.83 3.24
CA ILE A 251 16.51 12.72 2.35
C ILE A 251 16.77 12.04 1.01
N GLY A 252 17.26 10.79 1.04
CA GLY A 252 17.49 10.02 -0.19
C GLY A 252 16.21 9.78 -0.97
N ASP A 253 15.12 9.42 -0.27
CA ASP A 253 13.80 9.17 -0.86
C ASP A 253 13.22 10.43 -1.52
N LEU A 254 13.28 11.58 -0.85
CA LEU A 254 12.82 12.86 -1.42
C LEU A 254 13.60 13.25 -2.67
N ILE A 255 14.93 13.05 -2.68
CA ILE A 255 15.77 13.34 -3.85
C ILE A 255 15.33 12.44 -5.01
N ILE A 256 15.30 11.12 -4.85
CA ILE A 256 14.96 10.23 -5.97
C ILE A 256 13.51 10.40 -6.42
N CYS A 257 12.59 10.61 -5.48
CA CYS A 257 11.20 10.86 -5.78
C CYS A 257 10.99 12.16 -6.55
N SER A 258 11.78 13.21 -6.29
CA SER A 258 11.67 14.45 -7.08
C SER A 258 11.93 14.22 -8.57
N PHE A 259 12.95 13.44 -8.92
CA PHE A 259 13.23 13.05 -10.31
C PHE A 259 12.12 12.17 -10.88
N LYS A 260 11.70 11.15 -10.13
CA LYS A 260 10.69 10.18 -10.60
C LYS A 260 9.30 10.81 -10.77
N ILE A 261 8.86 11.63 -9.83
CA ILE A 261 7.59 12.36 -9.92
C ILE A 261 7.64 13.35 -11.07
N THR A 262 8.74 14.08 -11.26
CA THR A 262 8.88 15.01 -12.41
C THR A 262 8.75 14.26 -13.74
N ALA A 263 9.41 13.11 -13.87
CA ALA A 263 9.26 12.25 -15.06
C ALA A 263 7.80 11.79 -15.24
N THR A 264 7.15 11.39 -14.15
CA THR A 264 5.78 10.85 -14.18
C THR A 264 4.74 11.94 -14.50
N ILE A 265 4.89 13.14 -13.94
CA ILE A 265 4.07 14.32 -14.28
C ILE A 265 4.19 14.63 -15.76
N TYR A 266 5.40 14.58 -16.32
CA TYR A 266 5.60 14.82 -17.75
C TYR A 266 4.85 13.79 -18.60
N VAL A 267 4.92 12.49 -18.25
CA VAL A 267 4.15 11.45 -18.96
C VAL A 267 2.65 11.68 -18.87
N VAL A 268 2.14 12.05 -17.70
CA VAL A 268 0.70 12.36 -17.51
C VAL A 268 0.28 13.58 -18.33
N SER A 269 1.16 14.57 -18.44
CA SER A 269 0.86 15.85 -19.11
C SER A 269 0.99 15.77 -20.62
N GLU A 270 1.98 15.03 -21.13
CA GLU A 270 2.34 14.99 -22.55
C GLU A 270 1.93 13.68 -23.23
N GLY A 271 1.90 12.56 -22.50
CA GLY A 271 1.59 11.24 -23.06
C GLY A 271 2.82 10.49 -23.62
N HIS A 272 4.04 10.94 -23.31
CA HIS A 272 5.27 10.24 -23.66
C HIS A 272 6.37 10.52 -22.62
N GLY A 273 7.48 9.78 -22.69
CA GLY A 273 8.61 9.95 -21.78
C GLY A 273 9.25 11.33 -21.90
N ALA A 274 9.73 11.87 -20.77
CA ALA A 274 10.43 13.15 -20.75
C ALA A 274 11.75 13.05 -21.53
N PRO A 275 12.13 14.03 -22.38
CA PRO A 275 13.33 13.94 -23.22
C PRO A 275 14.62 13.63 -22.45
N TRP A 276 14.74 14.12 -21.22
CA TRP A 276 15.90 13.85 -20.36
C TRP A 276 15.96 12.39 -19.87
N THR A 277 14.83 11.71 -19.74
CA THR A 277 14.76 10.29 -19.33
C THR A 277 15.23 9.35 -20.44
N LEU A 278 15.12 9.77 -21.69
CA LEU A 278 15.52 9.00 -22.88
C LEU A 278 17.03 9.06 -23.14
N LYS A 279 17.74 10.02 -22.55
CA LYS A 279 19.19 10.17 -22.75
C LYS A 279 19.93 8.93 -22.23
N PRO A 280 21.07 8.56 -22.84
CA PRO A 280 21.96 7.54 -22.30
C PRO A 280 22.36 7.90 -20.86
N SER A 281 22.36 6.89 -19.99
CA SER A 281 22.85 7.03 -18.62
C SER A 281 24.35 6.75 -18.54
N PHE A 282 24.91 6.90 -17.35
CA PHE A 282 26.28 6.47 -17.04
C PHE A 282 26.45 4.94 -17.03
N LEU A 283 25.34 4.17 -16.97
CA LEU A 283 25.37 2.71 -17.06
C LEU A 283 25.25 2.28 -18.53
N PRO A 284 26.20 1.47 -19.05
CA PRO A 284 26.16 1.00 -20.43
C PRO A 284 24.83 0.32 -20.76
N GLY A 285 24.23 0.71 -21.90
CA GLY A 285 22.98 0.13 -22.40
C GLY A 285 21.71 0.52 -21.63
N LYS A 286 21.77 1.53 -20.75
CA LYS A 286 20.60 2.03 -20.01
C LYS A 286 20.37 3.51 -20.27
N CYS A 287 19.11 3.92 -20.35
CA CYS A 287 18.74 5.33 -20.33
C CYS A 287 18.60 5.87 -18.90
N VAL A 288 18.61 7.20 -18.74
CA VAL A 288 18.51 7.86 -17.43
C VAL A 288 17.22 7.48 -16.71
N GLY A 289 16.10 7.41 -17.43
CA GLY A 289 14.80 7.02 -16.86
C GLY A 289 14.83 5.64 -16.23
N GLN A 290 15.48 4.67 -16.89
CA GLN A 290 15.61 3.32 -16.35
C GLN A 290 16.44 3.28 -15.06
N VAL A 291 17.48 4.10 -14.96
CA VAL A 291 18.29 4.19 -13.73
C VAL A 291 17.49 4.83 -12.59
N VAL A 292 16.77 5.90 -12.87
CA VAL A 292 15.87 6.55 -11.90
C VAL A 292 14.82 5.56 -11.40
N ASP A 293 14.21 4.76 -12.27
CA ASP A 293 13.22 3.75 -11.91
C ASP A 293 13.79 2.68 -10.98
N ILE A 294 15.00 2.18 -11.27
CA ILE A 294 15.67 1.18 -10.43
C ILE A 294 15.93 1.74 -9.03
N ILE A 295 16.50 2.94 -8.94
CA ILE A 295 16.81 3.56 -7.64
C ILE A 295 15.50 3.84 -6.89
N TRP A 296 14.48 4.35 -7.57
CA TRP A 296 13.18 4.62 -6.97
C TRP A 296 12.54 3.35 -6.41
N MET A 297 12.57 2.23 -7.15
CA MET A 297 12.09 0.92 -6.68
C MET A 297 12.84 0.43 -5.43
N ILE A 298 14.16 0.68 -5.35
CA ILE A 298 14.94 0.35 -4.15
C ILE A 298 14.41 1.13 -2.94
N PHE A 299 14.22 2.44 -3.06
CA PHE A 299 13.78 3.30 -1.97
C PHE A 299 12.30 3.11 -1.58
N ASN A 300 11.43 2.80 -2.54
CA ASN A 300 9.98 2.79 -2.33
C ASN A 300 9.34 1.40 -2.22
N ALA A 301 10.03 0.34 -2.68
CA ALA A 301 9.50 -1.03 -2.66
C ALA A 301 10.43 -2.04 -1.97
N LEU A 302 11.75 -1.91 -2.10
CA LEU A 302 12.69 -2.88 -1.53
C LEU A 302 13.10 -2.56 -0.09
N ILE A 303 13.63 -1.37 0.18
CA ILE A 303 14.01 -0.94 1.54
C ILE A 303 12.78 -0.99 2.47
N PRO A 304 11.60 -0.47 2.09
CA PRO A 304 10.41 -0.52 2.93
C PRO A 304 9.92 -1.94 3.26
N LEU A 305 10.15 -2.93 2.40
CA LEU A 305 9.86 -4.34 2.72
C LEU A 305 10.68 -4.80 3.94
N PHE A 306 11.98 -4.48 3.98
CA PHE A 306 12.84 -4.84 5.10
C PHE A 306 12.52 -4.01 6.35
N VAL A 307 12.27 -2.71 6.19
CA VAL A 307 11.90 -1.82 7.29
C VAL A 307 10.58 -2.26 7.92
N SER A 308 9.56 -2.60 7.14
CA SER A 308 8.27 -3.05 7.69
C SER A 308 8.37 -4.40 8.41
N ASN A 309 9.14 -5.36 7.88
CA ASN A 309 9.45 -6.61 8.60
C ASN A 309 10.20 -6.34 9.91
N PHE A 310 11.12 -5.38 9.93
CA PHE A 310 11.84 -4.99 11.14
C PHE A 310 10.90 -4.33 12.15
N ARG A 311 10.13 -3.31 11.73
CA ARG A 311 9.22 -2.56 12.61
C ARG A 311 8.08 -3.41 13.14
N SER A 312 7.50 -4.31 12.33
CA SER A 312 6.42 -5.21 12.77
C SER A 312 6.78 -6.09 13.98
N LYS A 313 8.07 -6.38 14.17
CA LYS A 313 8.60 -7.15 15.31
C LYS A 313 8.96 -6.30 16.52
N ASN A 314 9.12 -4.99 16.35
CA ASN A 314 9.63 -4.09 17.38
C ASN A 314 8.60 -3.08 17.88
N GLU A 315 7.53 -2.84 17.14
CA GLU A 315 6.50 -1.88 17.52
C GLU A 315 5.41 -2.49 18.38
N VAL A 316 4.80 -1.63 19.20
CA VAL A 316 3.71 -2.01 20.10
C VAL A 316 2.46 -2.30 19.25
N PRO A 317 1.88 -3.51 19.36
CA PRO A 317 0.71 -3.84 18.58
C PRO A 317 -0.54 -3.14 19.09
N LEU A 318 -1.48 -2.86 18.20
CA LEU A 318 -2.84 -2.45 18.52
C LEU A 318 -3.60 -3.65 19.10
N LYS A 319 -4.20 -3.48 20.27
CA LYS A 319 -5.06 -4.49 20.92
C LYS A 319 -6.53 -4.13 20.68
N ILE A 320 -7.21 -4.82 19.79
CA ILE A 320 -8.64 -4.62 19.52
C ILE A 320 -9.42 -5.55 20.44
N VAL A 321 -10.18 -5.00 21.39
CA VAL A 321 -11.11 -5.77 22.22
C VAL A 321 -12.52 -5.61 21.69
N ILE A 322 -13.13 -6.72 21.29
CA ILE A 322 -14.54 -6.83 20.92
C ILE A 322 -15.26 -7.45 22.12
N SER A 323 -16.06 -6.65 22.81
CA SER A 323 -16.91 -7.11 23.91
C SER A 323 -18.37 -7.08 23.46
N GLN A 324 -19.12 -8.11 23.80
CA GLN A 324 -20.57 -8.05 23.75
C GLN A 324 -21.05 -7.62 25.13
N ASP A 325 -21.73 -6.48 25.22
CA ASP A 325 -22.48 -6.13 26.44
C ASP A 325 -23.47 -7.26 26.70
N ALA A 326 -23.58 -7.72 27.95
CA ALA A 326 -24.43 -8.85 28.33
C ALA A 326 -25.79 -8.73 27.63
N ALA A 327 -26.20 -9.78 26.91
CA ALA A 327 -27.43 -9.73 26.15
C ALA A 327 -28.57 -9.27 27.07
N PRO A 328 -29.36 -8.24 26.72
CA PRO A 328 -30.56 -7.87 27.47
C PRO A 328 -31.68 -8.89 27.25
N TYR A 329 -31.35 -10.13 26.87
CA TYR A 329 -32.27 -11.24 26.91
C TYR A 329 -32.50 -11.57 28.38
N ILE A 330 -33.39 -10.77 28.99
CA ILE A 330 -34.29 -11.27 29.99
C ILE A 330 -34.94 -12.46 29.29
N GLU A 331 -34.46 -13.68 29.55
CA GLU A 331 -35.35 -14.82 29.46
C GLU A 331 -36.57 -14.37 30.23
N ALA A 332 -37.66 -14.08 29.50
CA ALA A 332 -38.96 -13.96 30.09
C ALA A 332 -39.11 -15.30 30.81
N THR A 333 -38.80 -15.29 32.11
CA THR A 333 -39.09 -16.40 32.99
C THR A 333 -40.51 -16.77 32.65
N ALA A 334 -40.72 -18.04 32.35
CA ALA A 334 -42.02 -18.65 32.13
C ALA A 334 -42.86 -18.51 33.42
N ALA A 335 -43.19 -17.27 33.76
CA ALA A 335 -43.87 -16.78 34.93
C ALA A 335 -44.94 -15.84 34.37
N GLY A 336 -45.95 -16.42 33.70
CA GLY A 336 -47.09 -15.62 33.28
C GLY A 336 -47.99 -16.13 32.15
N GLU A 337 -47.96 -17.39 31.73
CA GLU A 337 -49.04 -17.91 30.85
C GLU A 337 -50.41 -18.02 31.55
N ASN A 338 -50.51 -17.61 32.82
CA ASN A 338 -51.74 -17.65 33.62
C ASN A 338 -52.14 -16.30 34.25
N ALA A 339 -51.80 -15.15 33.65
CA ALA A 339 -52.42 -13.89 34.07
C ALA A 339 -53.88 -13.85 33.56
N PRO A 340 -54.91 -13.85 34.44
CA PRO A 340 -56.28 -13.76 33.99
C PRO A 340 -56.52 -12.38 33.36
N LEU A 341 -57.15 -12.36 32.19
CA LEU A 341 -57.74 -11.16 31.63
C LEU A 341 -58.83 -10.66 32.58
N THR A 342 -58.48 -9.75 33.49
CA THR A 342 -59.48 -8.97 34.24
C THR A 342 -60.09 -7.96 33.28
N GLY A 343 -61.11 -8.43 32.55
CA GLY A 343 -62.04 -7.58 31.82
C GLY A 343 -62.73 -6.63 32.79
N GLY A 344 -62.56 -5.34 32.54
CA GLY A 344 -63.28 -4.28 33.24
C GLY A 344 -64.79 -4.44 33.08
N THR A 345 -65.50 -4.23 34.18
CA THR A 345 -66.93 -3.94 34.17
C THR A 345 -67.13 -2.46 33.87
N ALA A 346 -68.14 -2.18 33.04
CA ALA A 346 -68.56 -0.87 32.58
C ALA A 346 -69.27 -0.04 33.67
#